data_AF-A0ABD6EPT9-F1
#
_entry.id   AF-A0ABD6EPT9-F1
#
_cell.length_a   1.000
_cell.length_b   1.000
_cell.length_c   1.000
_cell.angle_alpha   90.00
_cell.angle_beta   90.00
_cell.angle_gamma   90.00
#
_symmetry.space_group_name_H-M   'P 1'
#
loop_
_entity.id
_entity.type
_entity.pdbx_description
1 polymer ?
#
loop_
_entity_poly.entity_id
_entity_poly.type
_entity_poly.pdbx_seq_one_letter_code
_entity_poly.pdbx_strand_id
1 'polypeptide(L)'
;MGVGDLYGLFACMVTSRSWKSVTEGVAKTTSNDNEREEIKAYAACLIPQISEALERMPRPMILILKTNDLLRSIEYRLGTQNRSDAFLQMARCCIRSMCQFTLKNTDSVFRILIIYFEMYFELAKLFIYENYLMLAHWNYVASS
;
A
#
# COMPACT_ATOMS: atom_id res chain seq x y z
N MET A 1 -13.74 -11.46 6.55
CA MET A 1 -12.65 -12.09 5.77
C MET A 1 -12.44 -13.46 6.39
N GLY A 2 -12.66 -14.57 5.67
CA GLY A 2 -12.64 -15.95 6.20
C GLY A 2 -11.25 -16.47 6.59
N VAL A 3 -10.43 -15.63 7.21
CA VAL A 3 -9.08 -15.92 7.69
C VAL A 3 -9.09 -15.48 9.15
N GLY A 4 -9.19 -16.45 10.08
CA GLY A 4 -9.26 -16.21 11.54
C GLY A 4 -7.94 -15.70 12.11
N ASP A 5 -7.32 -16.45 13.02
CA ASP A 5 -6.11 -16.08 13.76
C ASP A 5 -4.86 -15.79 12.88
N LEU A 6 -4.92 -16.05 11.57
CA LEU A 6 -3.82 -15.83 10.61
C LEU A 6 -3.85 -14.44 9.92
N TYR A 7 -4.70 -13.52 10.37
CA TYR A 7 -4.77 -12.16 9.80
C TYR A 7 -3.41 -11.43 9.81
N GLY A 8 -2.59 -11.66 10.83
CA GLY A 8 -1.26 -11.05 10.92
C GLY A 8 -0.33 -11.49 9.79
N LEU A 9 -0.36 -12.77 9.43
CA LEU A 9 0.43 -13.32 8.32
C LEU A 9 -0.05 -12.78 6.97
N PHE A 10 -1.37 -12.67 6.82
CA PHE A 10 -1.97 -12.06 5.62
C PHE A 10 -1.55 -10.59 5.46
N ALA A 11 -1.55 -9.82 6.55
CA ALA A 11 -1.09 -8.44 6.53
C ALA A 11 0.39 -8.34 6.12
N CYS A 12 1.27 -9.19 6.67
CA CYS A 12 2.67 -9.27 6.28
C CYS A 12 2.84 -9.65 4.80
N MET A 13 2.00 -10.54 4.27
CA MET A 13 2.05 -10.96 2.87
C MET A 13 1.63 -9.85 1.90
N VAL A 14 0.55 -9.12 2.22
CA VAL A 14 0.06 -7.99 1.40
C VAL A 14 1.03 -6.81 1.41
N THR A 15 1.57 -6.50 2.59
CA THR A 15 2.45 -5.35 2.80
C THR A 15 3.91 -5.66 2.47
N SER A 16 4.29 -6.94 2.40
CA SER A 16 5.69 -7.42 2.26
C SER A 16 6.63 -6.89 3.33
N ARG A 17 6.10 -6.60 4.53
CA ARG A 17 6.82 -6.01 5.67
C ARG A 17 6.83 -6.98 6.85
N SER A 18 7.79 -6.79 7.76
CA SER A 18 7.85 -7.55 9.00
C SER A 18 6.62 -7.27 9.84
N TRP A 19 6.21 -8.25 10.66
CA TRP A 19 5.09 -8.06 11.58
C TRP A 19 5.31 -6.83 12.47
N LYS A 20 6.54 -6.59 12.96
CA LYS A 20 6.91 -5.41 13.76
C LYS A 20 6.68 -4.09 13.00
N SER A 21 7.09 -4.02 11.73
CA SER A 21 6.85 -2.84 10.88
C SER A 21 5.36 -2.63 10.59
N VAL A 22 4.58 -3.71 10.49
CA VAL A 22 3.11 -3.63 10.32
C VAL A 22 2.42 -3.11 11.59
N THR A 23 2.84 -3.53 12.79
CA THR A 23 2.27 -3.03 14.06
C THR A 23 2.72 -1.61 14.41
N GLU A 24 3.94 -1.20 14.03
CA GLU A 24 4.48 0.15 14.28
C GLU A 24 4.11 1.17 13.19
N GLY A 25 3.63 0.69 12.04
CA GLY A 25 3.19 1.49 10.90
C GLY A 25 4.19 1.44 9.73
N VAL A 26 3.72 0.92 8.60
CA VAL A 26 4.49 0.68 7.37
C VAL A 26 5.20 1.94 6.83
N ALA A 27 4.68 3.14 7.16
CA ALA A 27 5.20 4.43 6.72
C ALA A 27 6.37 4.98 7.56
N LYS A 28 6.66 4.42 8.76
CA LYS A 28 7.66 4.97 9.69
C LYS A 28 9.03 4.28 9.66
N THR A 29 9.14 3.12 9.03
CA THR A 29 10.37 2.30 9.06
C THR A 29 11.01 2.21 7.67
N THR A 30 12.27 2.61 7.56
CA THR A 30 13.09 2.44 6.35
C THR A 30 13.48 0.97 6.21
N SER A 31 13.26 0.40 5.02
CA SER A 31 13.55 -1.03 4.76
C SER A 31 15.05 -1.25 4.85
N ASN A 32 15.52 -1.93 5.88
CA ASN A 32 16.92 -2.34 5.99
C ASN A 32 17.07 -3.78 5.45
N ASP A 33 18.13 -4.08 4.71
CA ASP A 33 18.29 -5.40 4.06
C ASP A 33 18.29 -6.57 5.06
N ASN A 34 18.73 -6.34 6.30
CA ASN A 34 18.64 -7.31 7.41
C ASN A 34 17.20 -7.68 7.80
N GLU A 35 16.25 -6.75 7.67
CA GLU A 35 14.84 -7.03 7.97
C GLU A 35 14.24 -7.99 6.94
N ARG A 36 14.71 -7.90 5.69
CA ARG A 36 14.28 -8.76 4.59
C ARG A 36 14.80 -10.20 4.75
N GLU A 37 15.96 -10.39 5.36
CA GLU A 37 16.51 -11.72 5.68
C GLU A 37 15.80 -12.38 6.86
N GLU A 38 15.50 -11.63 7.93
CA GLU A 38 14.67 -12.14 9.04
C GLU A 38 13.28 -12.57 8.56
N ILE A 39 12.63 -11.76 7.71
CA ILE A 39 11.33 -12.09 7.12
C ILE A 39 11.42 -13.35 6.27
N LYS A 40 12.47 -13.52 5.45
CA LYS A 40 12.64 -14.73 4.62
C LYS A 40 12.85 -15.99 5.45
N ALA A 41 13.66 -15.90 6.52
CA ALA A 41 13.91 -17.02 7.42
C ALA A 41 12.64 -17.43 8.18
N TYR A 42 11.86 -16.46 8.66
CA TYR A 42 10.57 -16.73 9.30
C TYR A 42 9.49 -17.21 8.31
N ALA A 43 9.47 -16.65 7.10
CA ALA A 43 8.52 -17.04 6.05
C ALA A 43 8.76 -18.46 5.55
N ALA A 44 10.01 -18.94 5.49
CA ALA A 44 10.33 -20.32 5.13
C ALA A 44 9.70 -21.35 6.10
N CYS A 45 9.60 -21.01 7.39
CA CYS A 45 8.92 -21.83 8.39
C CYS A 45 7.37 -21.74 8.29
N LEU A 46 6.84 -20.61 7.80
CA LEU A 46 5.40 -20.35 7.68
C LEU A 46 4.80 -20.69 6.30
N ILE A 47 5.57 -21.17 5.32
CA ILE A 47 5.07 -21.61 4.00
C ILE A 47 3.82 -22.51 4.08
N PRO A 48 3.74 -23.53 4.96
CA PRO A 48 2.52 -24.35 5.05
C PRO A 48 1.29 -23.55 5.51
N GLN A 49 1.46 -22.61 6.45
CA GLN A 49 0.37 -21.73 6.92
C GLN A 49 -0.04 -20.68 5.88
N ILE A 50 0.92 -20.21 5.08
CA ILE A 50 0.68 -19.34 3.91
C ILE A 50 -0.18 -20.07 2.87
N SER A 51 0.15 -21.33 2.58
CA SER A 51 -0.59 -22.17 1.63
C SER A 51 -2.04 -22.38 2.08
N GLU A 52 -2.26 -22.70 3.36
CA GLU A 52 -3.60 -22.89 3.92
C GLU A 52 -4.43 -21.58 3.91
N ALA A 53 -3.80 -20.44 4.19
CA ALA A 53 -4.45 -19.13 4.12
C ALA A 53 -4.84 -18.74 2.69
N LEU A 54 -3.99 -19.05 1.70
CA LEU A 54 -4.26 -18.83 0.28
C LEU A 54 -5.38 -19.75 -0.24
N GLU A 55 -5.44 -21.00 0.22
CA GLU A 55 -6.45 -21.97 -0.19
C GLU A 55 -7.86 -21.61 0.30
N ARG A 56 -7.97 -20.99 1.48
CA ARG A 56 -9.24 -20.48 2.02
C ARG A 56 -9.68 -19.15 1.41
N MET A 57 -8.83 -18.50 0.62
CA MET A 57 -9.09 -17.16 0.10
C MET A 57 -9.89 -17.21 -1.21
N PRO A 58 -10.92 -16.37 -1.39
CA PRO A 58 -11.68 -16.35 -2.62
C PRO A 58 -10.79 -15.97 -3.82
N ARG A 59 -10.98 -16.64 -4.96
CA ARG A 59 -10.17 -16.46 -6.20
C ARG A 59 -9.92 -15.00 -6.62
N PRO A 60 -10.89 -14.07 -6.54
CA PRO A 60 -10.66 -12.66 -6.87
C PRO A 60 -9.57 -12.00 -6.04
N MET A 61 -9.43 -12.39 -4.77
CA MET A 61 -8.45 -11.83 -3.85
C MET A 61 -7.04 -12.35 -4.17
N ILE A 62 -6.91 -13.62 -4.58
CA ILE A 62 -5.63 -14.20 -5.03
C ILE A 62 -5.12 -13.47 -6.27
N LEU A 63 -6.04 -13.13 -7.19
CA LEU A 63 -5.69 -12.35 -8.39
C LEU A 63 -5.13 -10.98 -8.02
N ILE A 64 -5.77 -10.27 -7.09
CA ILE A 64 -5.28 -8.97 -6.60
C ILE A 64 -3.88 -9.10 -6.01
N LEU A 65 -3.64 -10.10 -5.15
CA LEU A 65 -2.32 -10.37 -4.57
C LEU A 65 -1.27 -10.60 -5.67
N LYS A 66 -1.58 -11.44 -6.66
CA LYS A 66 -0.66 -11.73 -7.77
C LYS A 66 -0.37 -10.51 -8.63
N THR A 67 -1.37 -9.66 -8.89
CA THR A 67 -1.16 -8.41 -9.62
C THR A 67 -0.29 -7.42 -8.85
N ASN A 68 -0.44 -7.37 -7.53
CA ASN A 68 0.37 -6.50 -6.67
C ASN A 68 1.83 -6.97 -6.63
N ASP A 69 2.05 -8.28 -6.51
CA ASP A 69 3.39 -8.88 -6.56
C ASP A 69 4.09 -8.65 -7.91
N LEU A 70 3.35 -8.79 -9.02
CA LEU A 70 3.87 -8.53 -10.36
C LEU A 70 4.23 -7.06 -10.56
N LEU A 71 3.40 -6.11 -10.11
CA LEU A 71 3.70 -4.68 -10.14
C LEU A 71 5.00 -4.36 -9.39
N ARG A 72 5.17 -4.91 -8.18
CA ARG A 72 6.42 -4.75 -7.41
C ARG A 72 7.64 -5.35 -8.11
N SER A 73 7.47 -6.49 -8.78
CA SER A 73 8.56 -7.10 -9.55
C SER A 73 9.02 -6.21 -10.72
N ILE A 74 8.09 -5.47 -11.34
CA ILE A 74 8.37 -4.50 -12.40
C ILE A 74 9.10 -3.30 -11.80
N GLU A 75 8.60 -2.72 -10.70
CA GLU A 75 9.26 -1.62 -9.99
C GLU A 75 10.69 -1.96 -9.57
N TYR A 76 10.92 -3.19 -9.12
CA TYR A 76 12.26 -3.71 -8.79
C TYR A 76 13.17 -3.75 -10.02
N ARG A 77 12.68 -4.30 -11.15
CA ARG A 77 13.44 -4.39 -12.41
C ARG A 77 13.74 -3.02 -13.01
N LEU A 78 12.85 -2.04 -12.84
CA LEU A 78 13.05 -0.66 -13.31
C LEU A 78 13.88 0.19 -12.33
N GLY A 79 14.23 -0.33 -11.15
CA GLY A 79 14.98 0.42 -10.14
C GLY A 79 14.19 1.57 -9.51
N THR A 80 12.87 1.64 -9.69
CA THR A 80 12.01 2.70 -9.16
C THR A 80 11.54 2.42 -7.72
N GLN A 81 12.12 1.42 -7.06
CA GLN A 81 11.69 0.93 -5.75
C GLN A 81 11.76 1.99 -4.63
N ASN A 82 12.62 3.01 -4.79
CA ASN A 82 12.75 4.13 -3.84
C ASN A 82 11.92 5.36 -4.24
N ARG A 83 11.22 5.32 -5.39
CA ARG A 83 10.33 6.41 -5.81
C ARG A 83 8.93 6.14 -5.30
N SER A 84 8.49 6.97 -4.38
CA SER A 84 7.10 7.03 -3.89
C SER A 84 6.07 7.36 -4.98
N ASP A 85 6.51 7.72 -6.19
CA ASP A 85 5.67 8.15 -7.32
C ASP A 85 4.62 7.10 -7.70
N ALA A 86 5.00 5.82 -7.80
CA ALA A 86 4.05 4.76 -8.17
C ALA A 86 2.95 4.59 -7.11
N PHE A 87 3.31 4.66 -5.83
CA PHE A 87 2.36 4.64 -4.72
C PHE A 87 1.45 5.88 -4.72
N LEU A 88 2.02 7.07 -5.00
CA LEU A 88 1.26 8.31 -5.09
C LEU A 88 0.23 8.28 -6.23
N GLN A 89 0.59 7.72 -7.38
CA GLN A 89 -0.33 7.56 -8.51
C GLN A 89 -1.41 6.52 -8.22
N MET A 90 -1.07 5.40 -7.56
CA MET A 90 -2.07 4.46 -7.07
C MET A 90 -3.05 5.13 -6.10
N ALA A 91 -2.56 5.92 -5.13
CA ALA A 91 -3.41 6.64 -4.18
C ALA A 91 -4.36 7.63 -4.88
N ARG A 92 -3.86 8.41 -5.84
CA ARG A 92 -4.67 9.32 -6.66
C ARG A 92 -5.77 8.58 -7.42
N CYS A 93 -5.44 7.46 -8.05
CA CYS A 93 -6.41 6.63 -8.76
C CYS A 93 -7.47 6.04 -7.80
N CYS A 94 -7.04 5.58 -6.62
CA CYS A 94 -7.92 5.05 -5.59
C CYS A 94 -8.92 6.10 -5.09
N ILE A 95 -8.45 7.30 -4.75
CA ILE A 95 -9.32 8.41 -4.30
C ILE A 95 -10.34 8.77 -5.38
N ARG A 96 -9.91 8.89 -6.64
CA ARG A 96 -10.83 9.15 -7.76
C ARG A 96 -11.87 8.05 -7.94
N SER A 97 -11.43 6.80 -7.89
CA SER A 97 -12.32 5.63 -8.05
C SER A 97 -13.33 5.54 -6.91
N MET A 98 -12.90 5.80 -5.68
CA MET A 98 -13.76 5.82 -4.50
C MET A 98 -14.79 6.96 -4.58
N CYS A 99 -14.36 8.16 -5.00
CA CYS A 99 -15.28 9.26 -5.24
C CYS A 99 -16.33 8.91 -6.31
N GLN A 100 -15.92 8.34 -7.44
CA GLN A 100 -16.86 7.87 -8.48
C GLN A 100 -17.84 6.82 -7.97
N PHE A 101 -17.39 5.91 -7.10
CA PHE A 101 -18.25 4.90 -6.49
C PHE A 101 -19.29 5.55 -5.56
N THR A 102 -18.87 6.46 -4.68
CA THR A 102 -19.77 7.18 -3.76
C THR A 102 -20.77 8.07 -4.52
N LEU A 103 -20.33 8.69 -5.62
CA LEU A 103 -21.18 9.48 -6.51
C LEU A 103 -22.28 8.64 -7.15
N LYS A 104 -21.97 7.42 -7.62
CA LYS A 104 -22.97 6.51 -8.22
C LYS A 104 -24.05 6.05 -7.24
N ASN A 105 -23.76 6.07 -5.93
CA ASN A 105 -24.67 5.61 -4.88
C ASN A 105 -25.39 6.78 -4.17
N THR A 106 -25.28 8.01 -4.68
CA THR A 106 -25.82 9.20 -4.01
C THR A 106 -26.67 10.04 -4.97
N ASP A 107 -27.94 10.27 -4.62
CA ASP A 107 -28.88 11.04 -5.46
C ASP A 107 -28.96 12.54 -5.08
N SER A 108 -28.38 12.95 -3.96
CA SER A 108 -28.47 14.33 -3.44
C SER A 108 -27.35 15.24 -3.96
N VAL A 109 -27.70 16.32 -4.65
CA VAL A 109 -26.75 17.30 -5.22
C VAL A 109 -25.86 17.98 -4.16
N PHE A 110 -26.41 18.28 -2.98
CA PHE A 110 -25.63 18.87 -1.88
C PHE A 110 -24.55 17.92 -1.36
N ARG A 111 -24.89 16.62 -1.28
CA ARG A 111 -23.96 15.58 -0.85
C ARG A 111 -22.91 15.29 -1.91
N ILE A 112 -23.27 15.38 -3.19
CA ILE A 112 -22.34 15.35 -4.32
C ILE A 112 -21.28 16.45 -4.19
N LEU A 113 -21.68 17.70 -3.88
CA LEU A 113 -20.72 18.79 -3.65
C LEU A 113 -19.78 18.53 -2.47
N ILE A 114 -20.30 17.99 -1.37
CA ILE A 114 -19.48 17.62 -0.20
C ILE A 114 -18.47 16.52 -0.57
N ILE A 115 -18.90 15.50 -1.31
CA ILE A 115 -18.02 14.41 -1.78
C ILE A 115 -16.90 14.96 -2.68
N TYR A 116 -17.22 15.90 -3.57
CA TYR A 116 -16.19 16.57 -4.37
C TYR A 116 -15.22 17.36 -3.50
N PHE A 117 -15.70 18.12 -2.51
CA PHE A 117 -14.84 18.86 -1.59
C PHE A 117 -13.90 17.92 -0.83
N GLU A 118 -14.42 16.81 -0.31
CA GLU A 118 -13.63 15.78 0.39
C GLU A 118 -12.57 15.16 -0.54
N MET A 119 -12.94 14.84 -1.78
CA MET A 119 -11.99 14.34 -2.79
C MET A 119 -10.87 15.36 -3.07
N TYR A 120 -11.19 16.64 -3.27
CA TYR A 120 -10.19 17.69 -3.50
C TYR A 120 -9.30 17.91 -2.27
N PHE A 121 -9.86 17.81 -1.06
CA PHE A 121 -9.11 17.92 0.18
C PHE A 121 -8.09 16.78 0.33
N GLU A 122 -8.48 15.53 0.04
CA GLU A 122 -7.54 14.39 0.06
C GLU A 122 -6.47 14.49 -1.03
N LEU A 123 -6.83 14.97 -2.23
CA LEU A 123 -5.86 15.26 -3.30
C LEU A 123 -4.88 16.38 -2.89
N ALA A 124 -5.36 17.42 -2.20
CA ALA A 124 -4.53 18.51 -1.70
C ALA A 124 -3.53 18.02 -0.63
N LYS A 125 -3.96 17.14 0.29
CA LYS A 125 -3.05 16.49 1.25
C LYS A 125 -1.95 15.71 0.55
N LEU A 126 -2.30 14.93 -0.49
CA LEU A 126 -1.32 14.19 -1.30
C LEU A 126 -0.32 15.14 -1.97
N PHE A 127 -0.79 16.26 -2.51
CA PHE A 127 0.08 17.27 -3.13
C PHE A 127 1.01 17.93 -2.10
N ILE A 128 0.51 18.27 -0.91
CA ILE A 128 1.34 18.79 0.19
C ILE A 128 2.40 17.76 0.60
N TYR A 129 2.02 16.49 0.71
CA TYR A 129 2.95 15.40 1.06
C TYR A 129 4.04 15.22 0.01
N GLU A 130 3.69 15.25 -1.28
CA GLU A 130 4.64 15.18 -2.40
C GLU A 130 5.62 16.36 -2.38
N ASN A 131 5.12 17.59 -2.15
CA ASN A 131 5.96 18.77 -2.02
C ASN A 131 6.86 18.70 -0.78
N TYR A 132 6.35 18.21 0.34
CA TYR A 132 7.14 18.00 1.56
C TYR A 132 8.27 16.99 1.32
N LEU A 133 7.98 15.87 0.66
CA LEU A 133 8.98 14.85 0.34
C LEU A 133 10.07 15.41 -0.59
N MET A 134 9.67 16.20 -1.59
CA MET A 134 10.58 16.87 -2.52
C MET A 134 11.46 17.90 -1.81
N LEU A 135 10.91 18.71 -0.90
CA LEU A 135 11.66 19.66 -0.07
C LEU A 135 12.61 18.96 0.90
N ALA A 136 12.18 17.87 1.53
CA ALA A 136 13.02 17.08 2.42
C ALA A 136 14.19 16.42 1.67
N HIS A 137 13.93 15.86 0.47
CA HIS A 137 14.96 15.30 -0.39
C HIS A 137 15.93 16.38 -0.90
N TRP A 138 15.44 17.57 -1.26
CA TRP A 138 16.28 18.71 -1.64
C TRP A 138 17.20 19.15 -0.48
N ASN A 139 16.67 19.24 0.74
CA ASN A 139 17.46 19.59 1.91
C ASN A 139 18.53 18.55 2.24
N TYR A 140 18.29 17.27 1.95
CA TYR A 140 19.28 16.21 2.12
C TYR A 140 20.42 16.30 1.09
N VAL A 141 20.10 16.63 -0.17
CA VAL A 141 21.09 16.84 -1.24
C VAL A 141 21.86 18.14 -1.07
N ALA A 142 21.27 19.20 -0.50
CA ALA A 142 21.95 20.46 -0.22
C ALA A 142 22.86 20.43 1.03
N SER A 143 22.72 19.41 1.88
CA SER A 143 23.50 19.21 3.12
C SER A 143 24.67 18.23 2.96
N SER A 144 24.86 17.64 1.78
CA SER A 144 25.92 16.66 1.47
C SER A 144 26.85 17.19 0.38
#